data_AF-A0A3P7KP29-F1
#
_entry.id   AF-A0A3P7KP29-F1
#
_cell.length_a   1.000
_cell.length_b   1.000
_cell.length_c   1.000
_cell.angle_alpha   90.00
_cell.angle_beta   90.00
_cell.angle_gamma   90.00
#
_symmetry.space_group_name_H-M   'P 1'
#
loop_
_entity.id
_entity.type
_entity.pdbx_description
1 polymer ?
#
loop_
_entity_poly.entity_id
_entity_poly.type
_entity_poly.pdbx_seq_one_letter_code
_entity_poly.pdbx_strand_id
1 'polypeptide(L)'
;MEAYPEEKDFGLRDRMLRITNHSNPFATDEFESFQWKDDFSASAMTFPFFYGCKSCDIVIDEHRNFFEKLANEHFDLIFTDSLFAVCAYGFTSLNKAKHVIIDSTHVDSSTGSMRAYGINWALTPPSYMPVGDAEFKPELFRYRVNGLYEWIVNFLVSGIIVNERMKISLTSVAPSFRYGITHFYTSIHLLRQCQKGIL
;
A
#
# COMPACT_ATOMS: atom_id res chain seq x y z
N MET A 1 -9.59 -18.24 18.55
CA MET A 1 -8.31 -17.58 18.18
C MET A 1 -7.26 -18.08 19.14
N GLU A 2 -6.34 -18.91 18.66
CA GLU A 2 -5.12 -19.20 19.40
C GLU A 2 -4.33 -17.88 19.50
N ALA A 3 -3.91 -17.52 20.72
CA ALA A 3 -3.01 -16.39 20.90
C ALA A 3 -1.73 -16.70 20.12
N TYR A 4 -1.23 -15.73 19.34
CA TYR A 4 0.05 -15.87 18.65
C TYR A 4 1.11 -16.33 19.67
N PRO A 5 1.97 -17.31 19.33
CA PRO A 5 3.05 -17.72 20.20
C PRO A 5 3.92 -16.51 20.56
N GLU A 6 4.50 -16.51 21.76
CA GLU A 6 5.39 -15.41 22.19
C GLU A 6 6.46 -15.19 21.12
N GLU A 7 6.48 -13.96 20.60
CA GLU A 7 7.34 -13.56 19.50
C GLU A 7 8.81 -13.77 19.89
N LYS A 8 9.61 -14.31 18.97
CA LYS A 8 11.03 -14.58 19.24
C LYS A 8 11.78 -13.26 19.33
N ASP A 9 12.14 -12.86 20.54
CA ASP A 9 12.97 -11.68 20.79
C ASP A 9 14.38 -11.90 20.21
N PHE A 10 14.76 -11.07 19.23
CA PHE A 10 16.09 -11.09 18.62
C PHE A 10 17.11 -10.23 19.39
N GLY A 11 16.79 -9.78 20.60
CA GLY A 11 17.59 -8.84 21.40
C GLY A 11 17.57 -7.42 20.84
N LEU A 12 16.57 -7.10 20.01
CA LEU A 12 16.38 -5.76 19.46
C LEU A 12 15.58 -4.93 20.46
N ARG A 13 15.84 -3.62 20.55
CA ARG A 13 14.99 -2.72 21.34
C ARG A 13 13.67 -2.51 20.62
N ASP A 14 12.70 -3.34 20.94
CA ASP A 14 11.34 -3.31 20.46
C ASP A 14 10.47 -2.38 21.30
N ARG A 15 9.75 -1.49 20.62
CA ARG A 15 8.77 -0.59 21.23
C ARG A 15 7.42 -0.86 20.59
N MET A 16 6.64 -1.70 21.24
CA MET A 16 5.33 -2.12 20.76
C MET A 16 4.21 -1.32 21.44
N LEU A 17 3.31 -0.76 20.63
CA LEU A 17 2.03 -0.26 21.11
C LEU A 17 1.05 -1.43 21.15
N ARG A 18 0.63 -1.84 22.35
CA ARG A 18 -0.38 -2.89 22.54
C ARG A 18 -1.77 -2.27 22.57
N ILE A 19 -2.60 -2.61 21.60
CA ILE A 19 -4.01 -2.22 21.54
C ILE A 19 -4.85 -3.38 22.08
N THR A 20 -5.46 -3.21 23.26
CA THR A 20 -6.13 -4.32 23.97
C THR A 20 -7.66 -4.26 23.92
N ASN A 21 -8.24 -3.09 23.64
CA ASN A 21 -9.69 -2.86 23.72
C ASN A 21 -10.40 -2.85 22.36
N HIS A 22 -9.69 -3.25 21.30
CA HIS A 22 -10.22 -3.32 19.94
C HIS A 22 -10.06 -4.72 19.39
N SER A 23 -11.06 -5.17 18.63
CA SER A 23 -10.87 -6.33 17.76
C SER A 23 -9.92 -5.96 16.63
N ASN A 24 -9.10 -6.93 16.20
CA ASN A 24 -8.29 -6.76 15.00
C ASN A 24 -9.22 -6.47 13.81
N PRO A 25 -9.11 -5.30 13.15
CA PRO A 25 -9.99 -4.98 12.02
C PRO A 25 -9.93 -6.02 10.91
N PHE A 26 -8.79 -6.70 10.73
CA PHE A 26 -8.60 -7.73 9.72
C PHE A 26 -9.21 -9.10 10.10
N ALA A 27 -9.59 -9.31 11.36
CA ALA A 27 -10.13 -10.59 11.83
C ALA A 27 -11.65 -10.64 11.67
N THR A 28 -12.12 -10.53 10.43
CA THR A 28 -13.54 -10.65 10.05
C THR A 28 -13.72 -11.78 9.04
N ASP A 29 -14.84 -12.49 9.13
CA ASP A 29 -15.20 -13.56 8.17
C ASP A 29 -15.23 -13.04 6.73
N GLU A 30 -15.59 -11.77 6.54
CA GLU A 30 -15.57 -11.10 5.24
C GLU A 30 -14.15 -11.00 4.68
N PHE A 31 -13.20 -10.51 5.48
CA PHE A 31 -11.81 -10.35 5.05
C PHE A 31 -11.14 -11.71 4.85
N GLU A 32 -11.39 -12.68 5.73
CA GLU A 32 -10.88 -14.04 5.60
C GLU A 32 -11.45 -14.74 4.37
N SER A 33 -12.77 -14.66 4.14
CA SER A 33 -13.38 -15.24 2.95
C SER A 33 -12.84 -14.63 1.67
N PHE A 34 -12.65 -13.31 1.64
CA PHE A 34 -12.04 -12.60 0.52
C PHE A 34 -10.61 -13.11 0.24
N GLN A 35 -9.77 -13.25 1.28
CA GLN A 35 -8.39 -13.71 1.12
C GLN A 35 -8.27 -15.11 0.52
N TRP A 36 -9.21 -16.01 0.82
CA TRP A 36 -9.09 -17.42 0.48
C TRP A 36 -9.96 -17.88 -0.69
N LYS A 37 -11.02 -17.15 -1.05
CA LYS A 37 -12.01 -17.62 -2.02
C LYS A 37 -12.08 -16.80 -3.31
N ASP A 38 -11.54 -15.59 -3.30
CA ASP A 38 -11.65 -14.67 -4.44
C ASP A 38 -10.28 -14.45 -5.10
N ASP A 39 -10.26 -14.43 -6.44
CA ASP A 39 -9.08 -13.98 -7.18
C ASP A 39 -8.82 -12.50 -6.86
N PHE A 40 -7.61 -12.19 -6.40
CA PHE A 40 -7.23 -10.83 -6.10
C PHE A 40 -7.23 -10.00 -7.40
N SER A 41 -7.82 -8.80 -7.34
CA SER A 41 -7.93 -7.90 -8.50
C SER A 41 -7.62 -6.46 -8.10
N ALA A 42 -7.53 -5.56 -9.08
CA ALA A 42 -7.25 -4.14 -8.82
C ALA A 42 -8.26 -3.48 -7.85
N SER A 43 -9.54 -3.84 -7.90
CA SER A 43 -10.57 -3.32 -6.96
C SER A 43 -10.44 -3.92 -5.57
N ALA A 44 -9.90 -5.13 -5.48
CA ALA A 44 -9.72 -5.88 -4.26
C ALA A 44 -8.76 -5.20 -3.27
N MET A 45 -7.86 -4.34 -3.78
CA MET A 45 -6.96 -3.52 -2.95
C MET A 45 -7.68 -2.57 -2.01
N THR A 46 -8.95 -2.23 -2.26
CA THR A 46 -9.71 -1.41 -1.31
C THR A 46 -9.77 -2.06 0.08
N PHE A 47 -9.92 -3.39 0.14
CA PHE A 47 -10.04 -4.14 1.40
C PHE A 47 -8.84 -3.92 2.34
N PRO A 48 -7.61 -4.35 2.01
CA PRO A 48 -6.49 -4.23 2.93
C PRO A 48 -6.20 -2.78 3.33
N PHE A 49 -6.32 -1.83 2.40
CA PHE A 49 -6.11 -0.41 2.71
C PHE A 49 -7.19 0.17 3.61
N PHE A 50 -8.46 -0.21 3.45
CA PHE A 50 -9.54 0.29 4.28
C PHE A 50 -9.45 -0.28 5.71
N TYR A 51 -9.08 -1.56 5.85
CA TYR A 51 -8.78 -2.15 7.15
C TYR A 51 -7.54 -1.50 7.79
N GLY A 52 -6.48 -1.25 7.02
CA GLY A 52 -5.32 -0.49 7.48
C GLY A 52 -5.66 0.95 7.90
N CYS A 53 -6.60 1.62 7.20
CA CYS A 53 -7.11 2.93 7.61
C CYS A 53 -7.86 2.84 8.95
N LYS A 54 -8.72 1.84 9.15
CA LYS A 54 -9.40 1.63 10.44
C LYS A 54 -8.41 1.40 11.59
N SER A 55 -7.39 0.56 11.38
CA SER A 55 -6.32 0.38 12.35
C SER A 55 -5.59 1.70 12.65
N CYS A 56 -5.39 2.53 11.63
CA CYS A 56 -4.76 3.83 11.79
C CYS A 56 -5.63 4.83 12.54
N ASP A 57 -6.94 4.85 12.28
CA ASP A 57 -7.90 5.69 12.99
C ASP A 57 -7.82 5.40 14.50
N ILE A 58 -7.81 4.12 14.91
CA ILE A 58 -7.67 3.73 16.32
C ILE A 58 -6.37 4.28 16.93
N VAL A 59 -5.24 4.15 16.23
CA VAL A 59 -3.95 4.66 16.70
C VAL A 59 -3.96 6.18 16.86
N ILE A 60 -4.55 6.91 15.91
CA ILE A 60 -4.59 8.37 15.92
C ILE A 60 -5.57 8.88 16.99
N ASP A 61 -6.73 8.25 17.14
CA ASP A 61 -7.77 8.71 18.04
C ASP A 61 -7.45 8.41 19.50
N GLU A 62 -6.86 7.25 19.80
CA GLU A 62 -6.63 6.79 21.18
C GLU A 62 -5.18 6.87 21.62
N HIS A 63 -4.23 6.84 20.67
CA HIS A 63 -2.81 6.74 20.94
C HIS A 63 -1.98 7.81 20.22
N ARG A 64 -2.59 8.98 19.93
CA ARG A 64 -1.96 10.12 19.25
C ARG A 64 -0.58 10.47 19.78
N ASN A 65 -0.42 10.53 21.10
CA ASN A 65 0.85 10.89 21.74
C ASN A 65 1.98 9.90 21.38
N PHE A 66 1.66 8.61 21.23
CA PHE A 66 2.62 7.61 20.80
C PHE A 66 3.01 7.82 19.33
N PHE A 67 2.02 8.08 18.47
CA PHE A 67 2.26 8.41 17.07
C PHE A 67 3.15 9.66 16.90
N GLU A 68 2.82 10.76 17.58
CA GLU A 68 3.59 12.01 17.51
C GLU A 68 4.99 11.84 18.09
N LYS A 69 5.15 11.05 19.16
CA LYS A 69 6.46 10.72 19.70
C LYS A 69 7.31 10.00 18.67
N LEU A 70 6.77 8.97 18.03
CA LEU A 70 7.48 8.27 16.94
C LEU A 70 7.82 9.24 15.80
N ALA A 71 6.84 10.01 15.31
CA ALA A 71 7.02 10.95 14.20
C ALA A 71 8.14 11.97 14.41
N ASN A 72 8.41 12.36 15.66
CA ASN A 72 9.47 13.30 16.02
C ASN A 72 10.81 12.64 16.41
N GLU A 73 10.90 11.31 16.50
CA GLU A 73 12.16 10.61 16.73
C GLU A 73 13.07 10.69 15.49
N HIS A 74 14.39 10.68 15.68
CA HIS A 74 15.32 10.74 14.55
C HIS A 74 15.59 9.34 14.01
N PHE A 75 15.10 9.05 12.79
CA PHE A 75 15.43 7.83 12.07
C PHE A 75 16.28 8.15 10.85
N ASP A 76 17.32 7.35 10.58
CA ASP A 76 18.10 7.46 9.34
C ASP A 76 17.37 6.79 8.16
N LEU A 77 16.63 5.72 8.45
CA LEU A 77 15.95 4.87 7.49
C LEU A 77 14.70 4.24 8.13
N ILE A 78 13.59 4.26 7.41
CA ILE A 78 12.33 3.64 7.80
C ILE A 78 11.95 2.57 6.78
N PHE A 79 11.65 1.37 7.27
CA PHE A 79 11.05 0.31 6.48
C PHE A 79 9.60 0.13 6.88
N THR A 80 8.70 0.02 5.89
CA THR A 80 7.29 -0.29 6.14
C THR A 80 6.86 -1.43 5.24
N ASP A 81 6.15 -2.40 5.80
CA ASP A 81 5.41 -3.39 5.02
C ASP A 81 4.33 -2.70 4.18
N SER A 82 4.12 -3.14 2.94
CA SER A 82 3.19 -2.50 2.00
C SER A 82 1.72 -2.57 2.41
N LEU A 83 1.31 -3.55 3.24
CA LEU A 83 -0.08 -3.78 3.67
C LEU A 83 -0.42 -3.10 5.01
N PHE A 84 0.57 -2.83 5.88
CA PHE A 84 0.36 -2.21 7.21
C PHE A 84 0.58 -0.69 7.24
N ALA A 85 0.68 -0.05 6.08
CA ALA A 85 1.39 1.22 6.03
C ALA A 85 0.56 2.50 6.14
N VAL A 86 -0.77 2.52 6.32
CA VAL A 86 -1.49 3.82 6.32
C VAL A 86 -0.96 4.78 7.39
N CYS A 87 -0.90 4.35 8.65
CA CYS A 87 -0.31 5.16 9.72
C CYS A 87 1.20 5.32 9.53
N ALA A 88 1.88 4.30 9.02
CA ALA A 88 3.32 4.37 8.77
C ALA A 88 3.66 5.39 7.67
N TYR A 89 2.83 5.56 6.64
CA TYR A 89 2.97 6.56 5.57
C TYR A 89 2.75 7.97 6.11
N GLY A 90 1.80 8.15 7.02
CA GLY A 90 1.62 9.42 7.73
C GLY A 90 2.87 9.75 8.55
N PHE A 91 3.32 8.80 9.36
CA PHE A 91 4.54 8.89 10.17
C PHE A 91 5.78 9.22 9.32
N THR A 92 6.03 8.48 8.24
CA THR A 92 7.20 8.69 7.36
C THR A 92 7.15 10.05 6.67
N SER A 93 5.95 10.51 6.28
CA SER A 93 5.78 11.83 5.67
C SER A 93 6.14 12.99 6.61
N LEU A 94 5.96 12.80 7.92
CA LEU A 94 6.32 13.79 8.95
C LEU A 94 7.79 13.69 9.35
N ASN A 95 8.33 12.48 9.43
CA ASN A 95 9.68 12.20 9.93
C ASN A 95 10.81 12.65 8.99
N LYS A 96 10.55 12.71 7.67
CA LYS A 96 11.50 13.09 6.60
C LYS A 96 12.72 12.16 6.41
N ALA A 97 12.82 11.05 7.16
CA ALA A 97 13.81 10.01 6.93
C ALA A 97 13.65 9.35 5.56
N LYS A 98 14.69 8.63 5.11
CA LYS A 98 14.57 7.79 3.91
C LYS A 98 13.56 6.69 4.18
N HIS A 99 12.62 6.49 3.26
CA HIS A 99 11.54 5.52 3.43
C HIS A 99 11.60 4.47 2.32
N VAL A 100 11.64 3.21 2.73
CA VAL A 100 11.61 2.04 1.85
C VAL A 100 10.37 1.24 2.17
N ILE A 101 9.58 0.95 1.14
CA ILE A 101 8.44 0.04 1.24
C ILE A 101 8.96 -1.37 0.93
N ILE A 102 8.64 -2.31 1.80
CA ILE A 102 8.98 -3.72 1.63
C ILE A 102 7.68 -4.46 1.27
N ASP A 103 7.74 -5.19 0.17
CA ASP A 103 6.74 -6.17 -0.21
C ASP A 103 7.30 -7.56 0.11
N SER A 104 6.58 -8.36 0.90
CA SER A 104 6.97 -9.75 1.19
C SER A 104 6.50 -10.75 0.12
N THR A 105 5.94 -10.26 -0.99
CA THR A 105 5.41 -11.09 -2.07
C THR A 105 6.05 -10.70 -3.41
N HIS A 106 6.09 -11.66 -4.35
CA HIS A 106 6.61 -11.45 -5.71
C HIS A 106 5.67 -10.61 -6.60
N VAL A 107 4.50 -10.22 -6.08
CA VAL A 107 3.51 -9.46 -6.84
C VAL A 107 3.91 -8.01 -6.75
N ASP A 108 4.38 -7.45 -7.87
CA ASP A 108 4.62 -6.02 -8.00
C ASP A 108 3.37 -5.28 -7.53
N SER A 109 3.51 -4.49 -6.46
CA SER A 109 2.38 -3.73 -5.93
C SER A 109 1.76 -2.94 -7.07
N SER A 110 0.43 -2.83 -7.13
CA SER A 110 -0.24 -2.00 -8.16
C SER A 110 0.40 -0.60 -8.26
N THR A 111 0.87 -0.08 -7.13
CA THR A 111 1.62 1.17 -7.01
C THR A 111 2.99 1.14 -7.70
N GLY A 112 3.72 0.02 -7.62
CA GLY A 112 4.97 -0.24 -8.36
C GLY A 112 4.72 -0.44 -9.86
N SER A 113 3.69 -1.21 -10.22
CA SER A 113 3.26 -1.42 -11.60
C SER A 113 2.85 -0.09 -12.28
N MET A 114 2.08 0.75 -11.60
CA MET A 114 1.71 2.07 -12.12
C MET A 114 2.91 3.02 -12.25
N ARG A 115 3.93 2.86 -11.39
CA ARG A 115 5.19 3.61 -11.45
C ARG A 115 6.05 3.20 -12.64
N ALA A 116 6.22 1.91 -12.86
CA ALA A 116 7.05 1.37 -13.93
C ALA A 116 6.39 1.49 -15.32
N TYR A 117 5.07 1.31 -15.39
CA TYR A 117 4.37 1.07 -16.65
C TYR A 117 3.31 2.11 -17.03
N GLY A 118 3.27 3.26 -16.35
CA GLY A 118 2.23 4.30 -16.52
C GLY A 118 1.99 4.83 -17.94
N ILE A 119 2.82 4.45 -18.92
CA ILE A 119 2.67 4.81 -20.35
C ILE A 119 2.38 3.58 -21.24
N ASN A 120 2.72 2.35 -20.84
CA ASN A 120 2.67 1.15 -21.69
C ASN A 120 1.61 0.12 -21.24
N TRP A 121 0.43 0.61 -20.88
CA TRP A 121 -0.70 -0.16 -20.35
C TRP A 121 -1.15 -1.32 -21.24
N ALA A 122 -0.96 -1.22 -22.57
CA ALA A 122 -1.36 -2.27 -23.51
C ALA A 122 -0.42 -3.48 -23.51
N LEU A 123 0.83 -3.32 -23.07
CA LEU A 123 1.87 -4.36 -23.14
C LEU A 123 2.33 -4.82 -21.75
N THR A 124 1.68 -4.32 -20.71
CA THR A 124 2.02 -4.66 -19.32
C THR A 124 1.12 -5.80 -18.85
N PRO A 125 1.68 -6.84 -18.23
CA PRO A 125 0.87 -7.88 -17.63
C PRO A 125 -0.02 -7.29 -16.51
N PRO A 126 -1.18 -7.89 -16.24
CA PRO A 126 -1.97 -7.62 -15.04
C PRO A 126 -1.10 -7.57 -13.78
N SER A 127 -1.38 -6.63 -12.86
CA SER A 127 -0.79 -6.64 -11.51
C SER A 127 -1.21 -7.90 -10.76
N TYR A 128 -2.39 -8.46 -11.08
CA TYR A 128 -2.86 -9.71 -10.52
C TYR A 128 -3.31 -10.64 -11.64
N MET A 129 -2.54 -11.69 -11.90
CA MET A 129 -2.94 -12.74 -12.84
C MET A 129 -3.89 -13.71 -12.14
N PRO A 130 -5.06 -14.02 -12.72
CA PRO A 130 -5.98 -14.99 -12.12
C PRO A 130 -5.36 -16.38 -12.17
N VAL A 131 -5.69 -17.22 -11.19
CA VAL A 131 -5.08 -18.55 -11.05
C VAL A 131 -5.29 -19.43 -12.30
N GLY A 132 -6.38 -19.19 -13.04
CA GLY A 132 -6.70 -19.90 -14.29
C GLY A 132 -6.03 -19.38 -15.57
N ASP A 133 -5.30 -18.25 -15.52
CA ASP A 133 -4.64 -17.66 -16.70
C ASP A 133 -3.25 -17.14 -16.33
N ALA A 134 -2.30 -18.08 -16.26
CA ALA A 134 -0.92 -17.82 -15.85
C ALA A 134 -0.04 -17.24 -16.99
N GLU A 135 -0.56 -17.10 -18.21
CA GLU A 135 0.20 -16.63 -19.37
C GLU A 135 -0.34 -15.28 -19.87
N PHE A 136 0.50 -14.25 -19.89
CA PHE A 136 0.17 -12.97 -20.52
C PHE A 136 0.57 -12.97 -22.01
N LYS A 137 -0.42 -12.84 -22.90
CA LYS A 137 -0.26 -12.86 -24.37
C LYS A 137 -0.62 -11.51 -25.01
N PRO A 138 0.29 -10.50 -25.01
CA PRO A 138 0.00 -9.14 -25.46
C PRO A 138 -0.32 -9.04 -26.96
N GLU A 139 -0.01 -10.06 -27.76
CA GLU A 139 -0.38 -10.16 -29.17
C GLU A 139 -1.90 -10.28 -29.36
N LEU A 140 -2.60 -10.85 -28.38
CA LEU A 140 -4.05 -11.03 -28.40
C LEU A 140 -4.75 -9.76 -27.89
N PHE A 141 -5.73 -9.28 -28.66
CA PHE A 141 -6.48 -8.05 -28.35
C PHE A 141 -7.12 -8.08 -26.95
N ARG A 142 -7.62 -9.24 -26.50
CA ARG A 142 -8.25 -9.42 -25.19
C ARG A 142 -7.32 -9.06 -24.03
N TYR A 143 -6.04 -9.47 -24.06
CA TYR A 143 -5.10 -9.16 -22.98
C TYR A 143 -4.76 -7.68 -22.93
N ARG A 144 -4.67 -7.00 -24.08
CA ARG A 144 -4.45 -5.54 -24.14
C ARG A 144 -5.64 -4.75 -23.59
N VAL A 145 -6.87 -5.18 -23.89
CA VAL A 145 -8.09 -4.57 -23.34
C VAL A 145 -8.16 -4.82 -21.84
N ASN A 146 -7.81 -6.02 -21.36
CA ASN A 146 -7.78 -6.32 -19.94
C ASN A 146 -6.74 -5.45 -19.21
N GLY A 147 -5.53 -5.31 -19.77
CA GLY A 147 -4.49 -4.42 -19.23
C GLY A 147 -4.93 -2.96 -19.16
N LEU A 148 -5.63 -2.45 -20.19
CA LEU A 148 -6.22 -1.10 -20.16
C LEU A 148 -7.27 -0.97 -19.06
N TYR A 149 -8.20 -1.94 -18.97
CA TYR A 149 -9.24 -1.95 -17.95
C TYR A 149 -8.63 -1.93 -16.54
N GLU A 150 -7.67 -2.80 -16.29
CA GLU A 150 -6.99 -2.89 -15.01
C GLU A 150 -6.20 -1.62 -14.67
N TRP A 151 -5.55 -1.00 -15.66
CA TRP A 151 -4.90 0.30 -15.47
C TRP A 151 -5.89 1.39 -15.05
N ILE A 152 -7.06 1.47 -15.70
CA ILE A 152 -8.12 2.44 -15.34
C ILE A 152 -8.62 2.15 -13.92
N VAL A 153 -8.90 0.88 -13.59
CA VAL A 153 -9.38 0.51 -12.26
C VAL A 153 -8.33 0.82 -11.20
N ASN A 154 -7.06 0.49 -11.42
CA ASN A 154 -5.96 0.83 -10.52
C ASN A 154 -5.82 2.35 -10.33
N PHE A 155 -5.96 3.13 -11.40
CA PHE A 155 -5.97 4.60 -11.33
C PHE A 155 -7.09 5.12 -10.42
N LEU A 156 -8.32 4.65 -10.62
CA LEU A 156 -9.48 5.06 -9.82
C LEU A 156 -9.39 4.57 -8.37
N VAL A 157 -9.06 3.30 -8.18
CA VAL A 157 -9.03 2.66 -6.86
C VAL A 157 -7.85 3.17 -6.04
N SER A 158 -6.62 3.00 -6.51
CA SER A 158 -5.42 3.40 -5.76
C SER A 158 -5.21 4.90 -5.76
N GLY A 159 -5.38 5.54 -6.93
CA GLY A 159 -5.09 6.97 -7.11
C GLY A 159 -6.13 7.89 -6.46
N ILE A 160 -7.40 7.47 -6.44
CA ILE A 160 -8.51 8.28 -5.93
C ILE A 160 -9.09 7.66 -4.66
N ILE A 161 -9.75 6.50 -4.73
CA ILE A 161 -10.57 5.97 -3.62
C ILE A 161 -9.73 5.71 -2.36
N VAL A 162 -8.69 4.89 -2.48
CA VAL A 162 -7.78 4.53 -1.38
C VAL A 162 -7.05 5.77 -0.87
N ASN A 163 -6.53 6.60 -1.77
CA ASN A 163 -5.83 7.83 -1.41
C ASN A 163 -6.72 8.80 -0.61
N GLU A 164 -7.98 9.01 -1.00
CA GLU A 164 -8.91 9.83 -0.23
C GLU A 164 -9.22 9.22 1.14
N ARG A 165 -9.45 7.90 1.22
CA ARG A 165 -9.69 7.23 2.50
C ARG A 165 -8.51 7.35 3.47
N MET A 166 -7.28 7.21 2.96
CA MET A 166 -6.05 7.39 3.74
C MET A 166 -5.85 8.83 4.18
N LYS A 167 -6.13 9.80 3.31
CA LYS A 167 -6.09 11.23 3.68
C LYS A 167 -7.03 11.52 4.83
N ILE A 168 -8.26 11.01 4.79
CA ILE A 168 -9.24 11.22 5.86
C ILE A 168 -8.68 10.72 7.20
N SER A 169 -8.15 9.50 7.26
CA SER A 169 -7.51 8.94 8.46
C SER A 169 -6.37 9.80 8.99
N LEU A 170 -5.55 10.33 8.08
CA LEU A 170 -4.34 11.07 8.45
C LEU A 170 -4.55 12.58 8.61
N THR A 171 -5.72 13.12 8.30
CA THR A 171 -5.94 14.58 8.19
C THR A 171 -5.60 15.32 9.50
N SER A 172 -5.86 14.69 10.64
CA SER A 172 -5.64 15.29 11.97
C SER A 172 -4.16 15.42 12.38
N VAL A 173 -3.26 14.65 11.75
CA VAL A 173 -1.83 14.58 12.07
C VAL A 173 -0.93 14.98 10.89
N ALA A 174 -1.35 14.73 9.67
CA ALA A 174 -0.65 15.04 8.43
C ALA A 174 -1.63 15.63 7.38
N PRO A 175 -2.13 16.86 7.57
CA PRO A 175 -3.14 17.47 6.70
C PRO A 175 -2.66 17.71 5.27
N SER A 176 -1.35 17.76 5.05
CA SER A 176 -0.73 17.87 3.71
C SER A 176 -0.43 16.51 3.06
N PHE A 177 -0.81 15.39 3.70
CA PHE A 177 -0.53 14.05 3.19
C PHE A 177 -1.19 13.82 1.83
N ARG A 178 -0.39 13.32 0.88
CA ARG A 178 -0.84 12.97 -0.48
C ARG A 178 -0.15 11.71 -0.93
N TYR A 179 -0.82 10.57 -0.82
CA TYR A 179 -0.28 9.29 -1.28
C TYR A 179 -0.17 9.26 -2.81
N GLY A 180 -1.27 9.61 -3.51
CA GLY A 180 -1.35 9.57 -4.97
C GLY A 180 -0.33 10.47 -5.69
N ILE A 181 -0.15 11.72 -5.26
CA ILE A 181 0.73 12.66 -5.99
C ILE A 181 2.21 12.29 -5.83
N THR A 182 2.63 11.83 -4.65
CA THR A 182 4.03 11.45 -4.37
C THR A 182 4.42 10.16 -5.08
N HIS A 183 3.47 9.25 -5.32
CA HIS A 183 3.73 8.01 -6.06
C HIS A 183 3.59 8.16 -7.58
N PHE A 184 2.67 9.00 -8.09
CA PHE A 184 2.45 9.21 -9.53
C PHE A 184 3.39 10.25 -10.18
N TYR A 185 3.68 11.38 -9.53
CA TYR A 185 4.53 12.42 -10.15
C TYR A 185 6.00 12.05 -10.18
N THR A 186 6.46 11.28 -9.18
CA THR A 186 7.81 10.71 -9.19
C THR A 186 8.01 9.80 -10.41
N SER A 187 6.95 9.13 -10.89
CA SER A 187 6.96 8.33 -12.13
C SER A 187 7.19 9.18 -13.37
N ILE A 188 6.49 10.32 -13.50
CA ILE A 188 6.67 11.24 -14.65
C ILE A 188 8.09 11.85 -14.65
N HIS A 189 8.63 12.16 -13.47
CA HIS A 189 9.96 12.76 -13.35
C HIS A 189 11.09 11.75 -13.60
N LEU A 190 10.98 10.51 -13.09
CA LEU A 190 11.94 9.43 -13.35
C LEU A 190 11.90 8.96 -14.81
N LEU A 191 10.72 8.88 -15.44
CA LEU A 191 10.62 8.58 -16.88
C LEU A 191 11.22 9.70 -17.74
N ARG A 192 11.06 10.97 -17.37
CA ARG A 192 11.76 12.08 -18.02
C ARG A 192 13.28 12.01 -17.86
N GLN A 193 13.78 11.47 -16.75
CA GLN A 193 15.22 11.26 -16.58
C GLN A 193 15.73 10.04 -17.36
N CYS A 194 14.98 8.94 -17.40
CA CYS A 194 15.33 7.77 -18.23
C CYS A 194 15.27 8.09 -19.73
N GLN A 195 14.28 8.85 -20.20
CA GLN A 195 14.22 9.31 -21.59
C GLN A 195 15.31 10.33 -21.94
N LYS A 196 15.84 11.07 -20.96
CA LYS A 196 16.98 11.99 -21.18
C LYS A 196 18.35 11.31 -21.09
N GLY A 197 18.42 10.07 -20.61
CA GLY A 197 19.64 9.26 -20.59
C GLY A 197 19.77 8.29 -21.78
N ILE A 198 18.79 8.28 -22.69
CA ILE A 198 18.78 7.51 -23.93
C ILE A 198 18.68 8.51 -25.09
N LEU A 199 19.75 9.29 -25.28
CA LEU A 199 20.11 10.00 -26.52
C LEU A 199 21.57 10.43 -26.44
#